data_AF-A0A6I6MV82-F1
#
_entry.id   AF-A0A6I6MV82-F1
#
_cell.length_a   1.000
_cell.length_b   1.000
_cell.length_c   1.000
_cell.angle_alpha   90.00
_cell.angle_beta   90.00
_cell.angle_gamma   90.00
#
_symmetry.space_group_name_H-M   'P 1'
#
loop_
_entity.id
_entity.type
_entity.pdbx_description
1 polymer ?
#
loop_
_entity_poly.entity_id
_entity_poly.type
_entity_poly.pdbx_seq_one_letter_code
_entity_poly.pdbx_strand_id
1 'polypeptide(L)' 'MTIEKSPWVGDQVHDEDAGREGVVTDVQGGTYILRPLAGGGGEWASTTPKRLRVTVPRSRRV' A
#
# COMPACT_ATOMS: atom_id res chain seq x y z
N MET A 1 4.04 0.07 22.61
CA MET A 1 3.20 -0.74 21.72
C MET A 1 3.04 0.04 20.43
N THR A 2 3.92 -0.13 19.46
CA THR A 2 3.68 0.35 18.09
C THR A 2 2.55 -0.51 17.56
N ILE A 3 1.35 0.06 17.50
CA ILE A 3 0.27 -0.49 16.70
C ILE A 3 0.81 -0.48 15.26
N GLU A 4 1.32 -1.63 14.82
CA GLU A 4 1.63 -1.93 13.42
C GLU A 4 0.31 -1.81 12.67
N LYS A 5 -0.02 -0.58 12.28
CA LYS A 5 -1.29 -0.27 11.66
C LYS A 5 -1.27 -0.94 10.30
N SER A 6 -2.13 -1.94 10.11
CA SER A 6 -2.29 -2.55 8.79
C SER A 6 -2.61 -1.44 7.78
N PRO A 7 -1.93 -1.42 6.62
CA PRO A 7 -2.17 -0.41 5.61
C PRO A 7 -3.64 -0.43 5.18
N TRP A 8 -4.19 0.71 4.79
CA TRP A 8 -5.58 0.80 4.37
C TRP A 8 -5.73 1.65 3.12
N VAL A 9 -6.91 1.57 2.49
CA VAL A 9 -7.27 2.37 1.31
C VAL A 9 -6.92 3.84 1.54
N GLY A 10 -6.15 4.40 0.60
CA GLY A 10 -5.61 5.76 0.60
C GLY A 10 -4.19 5.89 1.16
N ASP A 11 -3.68 4.90 1.90
CA ASP A 11 -2.31 4.93 2.41
C ASP A 11 -1.31 4.69 1.27
N GLN A 12 -0.18 5.40 1.32
CA GLN A 12 0.99 5.09 0.51
C GLN A 12 1.76 4.01 1.23
N VAL A 13 2.11 2.96 0.50
CA VAL A 13 2.94 1.89 1.02
C VAL A 13 4.13 1.64 0.11
N HIS A 14 5.24 1.26 0.72
CA HIS A 14 6.31 0.57 0.05
C HIS A 14 6.03 -0.93 0.12
N ASP A 15 5.92 -1.56 -1.04
CA ASP A 15 5.78 -3.01 -1.18
C ASP A 15 7.18 -3.63 -1.26
N GLU A 16 7.60 -4.29 -0.17
CA GLU A 16 8.91 -4.94 -0.10
C GLU A 16 9.03 -6.14 -1.05
N ASP A 17 7.92 -6.78 -1.43
CA ASP A 17 7.92 -7.92 -2.36
C ASP A 17 8.11 -7.44 -3.81
N ALA A 18 7.44 -6.35 -4.18
CA ALA A 18 7.53 -5.76 -5.51
C ALA A 18 8.67 -4.74 -5.67
N GLY A 19 9.31 -4.33 -4.57
CA GLY A 19 10.41 -3.36 -4.56
C GLY A 19 10.00 -1.96 -5.05
N ARG A 20 8.72 -1.60 -4.93
CA ARG A 20 8.15 -0.35 -5.47
C ARG A 20 7.11 0.24 -4.53
N GLU A 21 6.89 1.55 -4.66
CA GLU A 21 5.85 2.25 -3.89
C GLU A 21 4.51 2.35 -4.66
N GLY A 22 3.42 2.28 -3.90
CA GLY A 22 2.08 2.41 -4.41
C GLY A 22 1.08 2.96 -3.41
N VAL A 23 -0.13 3.22 -3.87
CA VAL A 23 -1.29 3.61 -3.07
C VAL A 23 -2.19 2.41 -2.93
N VAL A 24 -2.63 2.08 -1.72
CA VAL A 24 -3.70 1.10 -1.54
C VAL A 24 -4.98 1.71 -2.09
N THR A 25 -5.51 1.13 -3.16
CA THR A 25 -6.78 1.55 -3.77
C THR A 25 -7.94 0.68 -3.30
N ASP A 26 -7.68 -0.56 -2.93
CA ASP A 26 -8.69 -1.50 -2.42
C ASP A 26 -8.08 -2.55 -1.48
N VAL A 27 -8.91 -3.14 -0.61
CA VAL A 27 -8.52 -4.23 0.31
C VAL A 27 -9.62 -5.29 0.32
N GLN A 28 -9.30 -6.49 -0.17
CA GLN A 28 -10.23 -7.61 -0.31
C GLN A 28 -9.72 -8.83 0.47
N GLY A 29 -10.27 -9.08 1.65
CA GLY A 29 -10.02 -10.31 2.42
C GLY A 29 -8.54 -10.57 2.74
N GLY A 30 -7.71 -9.53 2.85
CA GLY A 30 -6.26 -9.64 3.07
C GLY A 30 -5.40 -9.45 1.81
N THR A 31 -6.02 -9.29 0.64
CA THR A 31 -5.36 -8.86 -0.60
C THR A 31 -5.46 -7.35 -0.74
N TYR A 32 -4.36 -6.68 -1.02
CA TYR A 32 -4.25 -5.24 -1.17
C TYR A 32 -4.00 -4.91 -2.62
N ILE A 33 -4.86 -4.09 -3.21
CA ILE A 33 -4.69 -3.61 -4.58
C ILE A 33 -3.95 -2.29 -4.53
N LEU A 34 -2.84 -2.22 -5.25
CA LEU A 34 -1.89 -1.12 -5.22
C LEU A 34 -1.81 -0.46 -6.58
N ARG A 35 -1.88 0.86 -6.59
CA ARG A 35 -1.65 1.68 -7.78
C ARG A 35 -0.29 2.37 -7.67
N PRO A 36 0.52 2.41 -8.75
CA PRO A 36 1.79 3.13 -8.69
C PRO A 36 1.60 4.62 -8.47
N LEU A 37 2.57 5.23 -7.78
CA LEU A 37 2.60 6.69 -7.57
C LEU A 37 2.89 7.47 -8.85
N ALA A 38 3.74 6.91 -9.71
CA ALA A 38 4.17 7.54 -10.95
C ALA A 38 4.41 6.49 -12.03
N GLY A 39 4.24 6.88 -13.29
CA GLY A 39 4.78 6.15 -14.43
C GLY A 39 3.93 5.03 -15.00
N GLY A 40 2.61 5.21 -15.12
CA GLY A 40 1.74 4.42 -16.01
C GLY A 40 1.68 2.90 -15.78
N GLY A 41 2.34 2.39 -14.74
CA GLY A 41 2.33 0.97 -14.42
C GLY A 41 0.93 0.50 -14.04
N GLY A 42 0.58 -0.72 -14.43
CA GLY A 42 -0.66 -1.35 -14.00
C GLY A 42 -0.77 -1.44 -12.48
N GLU A 43 -1.99 -1.50 -12.00
CA GLU A 43 -2.29 -1.88 -10.62
C GLU A 43 -1.78 -3.30 -10.36
N TRP A 44 -1.32 -3.58 -9.14
CA TRP A 44 -0.88 -4.91 -8.74
C TRP A 44 -1.47 -5.30 -7.39
N ALA A 45 -1.57 -6.60 -7.16
CA ALA A 45 -2.07 -7.14 -5.91
C ALA A 45 -0.91 -7.58 -5.01
N SER A 46 -1.00 -7.24 -3.72
CA SER A 46 -0.11 -7.75 -2.67
C SER A 46 -0.93 -8.52 -1.64
N THR A 47 -0.53 -9.76 -1.37
CA THR A 47 -1.19 -10.66 -0.39
C THR A 47 -0.44 -10.71 0.94
N THR A 48 0.66 -9.96 1.07
CA THR A 48 1.54 -9.96 2.26
C THR A 48 1.46 -8.62 3.00
N PRO A 49 0.40 -8.32 3.78
CA PRO A 49 0.26 -7.03 4.47
C PRO A 49 1.43 -6.66 5.37
N LYS A 50 2.13 -7.65 5.93
CA LYS A 50 3.31 -7.44 6.79
C LYS A 50 4.53 -6.87 6.03
N ARG A 51 4.53 -6.97 4.70
CA ARG A 51 5.56 -6.44 3.80
C ARG A 51 5.15 -5.14 3.11
N LEU A 52 3.97 -4.62 3.46
CA LEU A 52 3.49 -3.32 3.01
C LEU A 52 3.76 -2.30 4.12
N ARG A 53 4.80 -1.49 3.94
CA ARG A 53 5.17 -0.45 4.90
C ARG A 53 4.53 0.86 4.53
N VAL A 54 3.67 1.41 5.40
CA VAL A 54 3.08 2.74 5.19
C VAL A 54 4.18 3.80 5.17
N THR A 55 4.42 4.43 4.02
CA THR A 55 5.40 5.52 3.86
C THR A 55 4.74 6.90 3.98
N VAL A 56 3.49 7.03 3.53
CA VAL A 56 2.69 8.26 3.68
C VAL A 56 1.27 7.89 4.12
N PRO A 57 0.82 8.32 5.31
CA PRO A 57 -0.55 8.08 5.75
C PRO A 57 -1.57 8.82 4.88
N ARG A 58 -2.76 8.24 4.70
CA ARG A 58 -3.89 8.85 3.99
C ARG A 58 -4.23 10.27 4.45
N SER A 59 -4.06 10.58 5.75
CA SER A 59 -4.36 11.89 6.33
C SER A 59 -3.41 13.01 5.88
N ARG A 60 -2.30 12.66 5.23
CA ARG A 60 -1.29 13.61 4.74
C ARG A 60 -1.33 13.80 3.22
N ARG A 61 -2.15 13.03 2.51
CA ARG A 61 -2.44 13.25 1.08
C ARG A 61 -3.54 14.29 0.96
N VAL A 62 -3.12 15.55 0.79
CA VAL A 62 -3.98 16.70 0.45
C VAL A 62 -4.16 16.83 -1.05
#